data_AF-A0ABD0WW16-F1
#
_entry.id   AF-A0ABD0WW16-F1
#
_cell.length_a   1.000
_cell.length_b   1.000
_cell.length_c   1.000
_cell.angle_alpha   90.00
_cell.angle_beta   90.00
_cell.angle_gamma   90.00
#
_symmetry.space_group_name_H-M   'P 1'
#
loop_
_entity.id
_entity.type
_entity.pdbx_description
1 polymer ?
#
loop_
_entity_poly.entity_id
_entity_poly.type
_entity_poly.pdbx_seq_one_letter_code
_entity_poly.pdbx_strand_id
1 'polypeptide(L)'
;MDNLQTVLRFFINQKATIGYSFMALLTVGGERIFSLFAFQCPCNTNQNFPYGMLFLLGPGLVLLVLGLFFSTKLWRLYTGCCLNPMKLCPKGNVFNCLKMLLTIFSSSCVVPIMWLCVALLNGTFYECGVSGLDDKFVVDMFCKNKTLNCRDELARVPCGKSKLPSDESLELQRMFRAQSQMLGWCIIIISAVIGLLGTCYTNCRSQVSYLQLTFWKRYIEKENEQFDTFAMDYATKLADRNLKSFFENREPEKFPFPNHKAWEEISSLYTFSKSEQYYSTLQRYVERDGRDYSPERRPVMMDMEHV
;
A
#
# COMPACT_ATOMS: atom_id res chain seq x y z
N MET A 1 -17.49 31.44 10.76
CA MET A 1 -17.07 30.50 9.69
C MET A 1 -15.57 30.22 9.74
N ASP A 2 -14.77 31.13 10.32
CA ASP A 2 -13.31 31.04 10.41
C ASP A 2 -12.79 29.95 11.36
N ASN A 3 -13.51 29.67 12.45
CA ASN A 3 -13.18 28.57 13.36
C ASN A 3 -13.31 27.20 12.66
N LEU A 4 -14.33 27.03 11.81
CA LEU A 4 -14.55 25.80 11.06
C LEU A 4 -13.49 25.63 9.95
N GLN A 5 -13.12 26.72 9.27
CA GLN A 5 -12.00 26.71 8.33
C GLN A 5 -10.66 26.43 9.01
N THR A 6 -10.43 26.94 10.22
CA THR A 6 -9.20 26.70 10.99
C THR A 6 -9.08 25.25 11.40
N VAL A 7 -10.18 24.66 11.87
CA VAL A 7 -10.26 23.22 12.18
C VAL A 7 -10.08 22.39 10.90
N LEU A 8 -10.71 22.75 9.79
CA LEU A 8 -10.53 22.06 8.50
C LEU A 8 -9.06 22.11 8.03
N ARG A 9 -8.40 23.26 8.15
CA ARG A 9 -6.96 23.41 7.84
C ARG A 9 -6.09 22.55 8.73
N PHE A 10 -6.42 22.39 10.00
CA PHE A 10 -5.73 21.47 10.91
C PHE A 10 -5.88 20.02 10.44
N PHE A 11 -7.09 19.58 10.10
CA PHE A 11 -7.36 18.24 9.57
C PHE A 11 -6.63 17.98 8.24
N ILE A 12 -6.59 18.96 7.34
CA ILE A 12 -5.88 18.87 6.06
C ILE A 12 -4.37 18.78 6.28
N ASN A 13 -3.80 19.59 7.18
CA ASN A 13 -2.36 19.57 7.49
C ASN A 13 -1.90 18.27 8.17
N GLN A 14 -2.79 17.59 8.91
CA GLN A 14 -2.49 16.36 9.65
C GLN A 14 -3.13 15.10 9.02
N LYS A 15 -3.58 15.18 7.76
CA LYS A 15 -4.32 14.11 7.07
C LYS A 15 -3.64 12.73 7.17
N ALA A 16 -2.31 12.69 7.08
CA ALA A 16 -1.54 11.44 7.19
C ALA A 16 -1.59 10.86 8.61
N THR A 17 -1.32 11.67 9.64
CA THR A 17 -1.38 11.26 11.05
C THR A 17 -2.76 10.77 11.43
N ILE A 18 -3.80 11.52 11.05
CA ILE A 18 -5.20 11.19 11.33
C ILE A 18 -5.60 9.91 10.61
N GLY A 19 -5.15 9.72 9.36
CA GLY A 19 -5.34 8.49 8.61
C GLY A 19 -4.77 7.27 9.34
N TYR A 20 -3.51 7.35 9.81
CA TYR A 20 -2.90 6.24 10.54
C TYR A 20 -3.57 5.98 11.89
N SER A 21 -3.95 7.02 12.64
CA SER A 21 -4.68 6.86 13.90
C SER A 21 -6.04 6.20 13.70
N PHE A 22 -6.79 6.61 12.66
CA PHE A 22 -8.06 6.00 12.32
C PHE A 22 -7.92 4.54 11.89
N MET A 23 -6.90 4.23 11.07
CA MET A 23 -6.56 2.85 10.70
C MET A 23 -6.23 2.02 11.94
N ALA A 24 -5.48 2.55 12.90
CA ALA A 24 -5.16 1.85 14.14
C ALA A 24 -6.41 1.51 14.94
N LEU A 25 -7.33 2.46 15.09
CA LEU A 25 -8.60 2.26 15.78
C LEU A 25 -9.44 1.17 15.10
N LEU A 26 -9.55 1.21 13.77
CA LEU A 26 -10.26 0.20 12.99
C LEU A 26 -9.63 -1.19 13.13
N THR A 27 -8.30 -1.29 13.13
CA THR A 27 -7.59 -2.56 13.31
C THR A 27 -7.86 -3.15 14.69
N VAL A 28 -7.85 -2.33 15.75
CA VAL A 28 -8.20 -2.76 17.11
C VAL A 28 -9.66 -3.21 17.18
N GLY A 29 -10.59 -2.45 16.62
CA GLY A 29 -12.01 -2.82 16.57
C GLY A 29 -12.24 -4.13 15.79
N GLY A 30 -11.60 -4.27 14.63
CA GLY A 30 -11.70 -5.46 13.79
C GLY A 30 -11.15 -6.70 14.49
N GLU A 31 -9.97 -6.61 15.12
CA GLU A 31 -9.38 -7.72 15.88
C GLU A 31 -10.29 -8.16 17.03
N ARG A 32 -10.88 -7.21 17.76
CA ARG A 32 -11.84 -7.51 18.83
C ARG A 32 -13.08 -8.23 18.33
N ILE A 33 -13.60 -7.84 17.16
CA ILE A 33 -14.76 -8.52 16.57
C ILE A 33 -14.41 -9.96 16.18
N PHE A 34 -13.28 -10.18 15.49
CA PHE A 34 -12.87 -11.52 15.08
C PHE A 34 -12.55 -12.43 16.28
N SER A 35 -11.84 -11.91 17.28
CA SER A 35 -11.47 -12.70 18.46
C SER A 35 -12.66 -13.06 19.35
N LEU A 36 -13.67 -12.19 19.46
CA LEU A 36 -14.84 -12.44 20.31
C LEU A 36 -15.93 -13.27 19.63
N PHE A 37 -16.17 -13.07 18.33
CA PHE A 37 -17.34 -13.66 17.66
C PHE A 37 -17.03 -14.81 16.71
N ALA A 38 -15.81 -14.86 16.14
CA ALA A 38 -15.47 -15.86 15.11
C ALA A 38 -14.47 -16.90 15.58
N PHE A 39 -13.61 -16.58 16.55
CA PHE A 39 -12.49 -17.43 16.93
C PHE A 39 -12.81 -18.33 18.12
N GLN A 40 -12.74 -19.64 17.88
CA GLN A 40 -12.78 -20.65 18.94
C GLN A 40 -11.73 -21.72 18.63
N CYS A 41 -10.75 -21.90 19.52
CA CYS A 41 -9.69 -22.88 19.30
C CYS A 41 -10.27 -24.31 19.30
N PRO A 42 -9.96 -25.17 18.31
CA PRO A 42 -10.57 -26.48 18.15
C PRO A 42 -10.09 -27.54 19.18
N CYS A 43 -9.07 -27.23 19.98
CA CYS A 43 -8.51 -28.11 21.02
C CYS A 43 -8.00 -29.45 20.48
N ASN A 44 -7.48 -29.44 19.26
CA ASN A 44 -7.02 -30.62 18.54
C ASN A 44 -5.58 -30.36 18.07
N THR A 45 -4.65 -31.24 18.47
CA THR A 45 -3.20 -31.08 18.24
C THR A 45 -2.86 -30.72 16.81
N ASN A 46 -3.45 -31.40 15.82
CA ASN A 46 -3.12 -31.19 14.41
C ASN A 46 -3.78 -29.96 13.78
N GLN A 47 -4.89 -29.46 14.35
CA GLN A 47 -5.67 -28.37 13.76
C GLN A 47 -5.41 -27.01 14.43
N ASN A 48 -4.95 -27.02 15.69
CA ASN A 48 -4.66 -25.81 16.46
C ASN A 48 -3.66 -24.88 15.76
N PHE A 49 -2.54 -25.43 15.27
CA PHE A 49 -1.53 -24.65 14.56
C PHE A 49 -2.05 -23.98 13.27
N PRO A 50 -2.58 -24.73 12.28
CA PRO A 50 -3.07 -24.11 11.04
C PRO A 50 -4.26 -23.17 11.28
N TYR A 51 -5.15 -23.48 12.24
CA TYR A 51 -6.27 -22.59 12.58
C TYR A 51 -5.80 -21.28 13.22
N GLY A 52 -4.93 -21.34 14.22
CA GLY A 52 -4.35 -20.15 14.87
C GLY A 52 -3.57 -19.28 13.88
N MET A 53 -2.74 -19.89 13.02
CA MET A 53 -1.95 -19.17 12.02
C MET A 53 -2.82 -18.54 10.92
N LEU A 54 -3.92 -19.17 10.53
CA LEU A 54 -4.86 -18.61 9.56
C LEU A 54 -5.52 -17.33 10.09
N PHE A 55 -5.96 -17.31 11.34
CA PHE A 55 -6.55 -16.09 11.94
C PHE A 55 -5.50 -15.03 12.26
N LEU A 56 -4.26 -15.44 12.55
CA LEU A 56 -3.15 -14.51 12.78
C LEU A 56 -2.71 -13.82 11.48
N LEU A 57 -2.46 -14.57 10.42
CA LEU A 57 -1.86 -14.07 9.16
C LEU A 57 -2.89 -13.76 8.06
N GLY A 58 -4.02 -14.46 8.04
CA GLY A 58 -5.02 -14.37 6.98
C GLY A 58 -5.56 -12.96 6.76
N PRO A 59 -6.09 -12.28 7.80
CA PRO A 59 -6.56 -10.90 7.65
C PRO A 59 -5.43 -9.94 7.24
N GLY A 60 -4.21 -10.14 7.74
CA GLY A 60 -3.02 -9.40 7.30
C GLY A 60 -2.74 -9.56 5.81
N LEU A 61 -2.88 -10.78 5.26
CA LEU A 61 -2.71 -11.05 3.83
C LEU A 61 -3.81 -10.38 3.00
N VAL A 62 -5.07 -10.43 3.42
CA VAL A 62 -6.18 -9.73 2.75
C VAL A 62 -5.93 -8.22 2.73
N LEU A 63 -5.50 -7.65 3.86
CA LEU A 63 -5.17 -6.23 3.98
C LEU A 63 -3.98 -5.84 3.09
N LEU A 64 -3.00 -6.72 2.93
CA LEU A 64 -1.87 -6.50 2.02
C LEU A 64 -2.34 -6.43 0.57
N VAL A 65 -3.20 -7.37 0.15
CA VAL A 65 -3.77 -7.39 -1.20
C VAL A 65 -4.57 -6.11 -1.45
N LEU A 66 -5.44 -5.71 -0.52
CA LEU A 66 -6.19 -4.46 -0.62
C LEU A 66 -5.26 -3.23 -0.70
N GLY A 67 -4.19 -3.19 0.10
CA GLY A 67 -3.18 -2.14 0.05
C GLY A 67 -2.51 -2.02 -1.32
N LEU A 68 -2.21 -3.15 -1.96
CA LEU A 68 -1.69 -3.18 -3.33
C LEU A 68 -2.74 -2.68 -4.34
N PHE A 69 -4.00 -3.11 -4.23
CA PHE A 69 -5.11 -2.65 -5.10
C PHE A 69 -5.33 -1.13 -5.04
N PHE A 70 -5.16 -0.50 -3.88
CA PHE A 70 -5.32 0.96 -3.75
C PHE A 70 -4.06 1.76 -4.11
N SER A 71 -2.96 1.11 -4.48
CA SER A 71 -1.70 1.78 -4.79
C SER A 71 -1.67 2.33 -6.21
N THR A 72 -1.83 3.65 -6.36
CA THR A 72 -1.71 4.34 -7.67
C THR A 72 -0.33 4.16 -8.31
N LYS A 73 0.72 4.01 -7.50
CA LYS A 73 2.09 3.74 -7.98
C LYS A 73 2.20 2.36 -8.64
N LEU A 74 1.49 1.35 -8.09
CA LEU A 74 1.44 0.02 -8.68
C LEU A 74 0.75 0.06 -10.04
N TRP A 75 -0.40 0.74 -10.15
CA TRP A 75 -1.11 0.87 -11.42
C TRP A 75 -0.34 1.66 -12.46
N ARG A 76 0.35 2.74 -12.09
CA ARG A 76 1.24 3.49 -12.99
C ARG A 76 2.37 2.62 -13.56
N LEU A 77 2.87 1.68 -12.76
CA LEU A 77 3.89 0.71 -13.17
C LEU A 77 3.31 -0.35 -14.12
N TYR A 78 2.22 -1.01 -13.74
CA TYR A 78 1.67 -2.15 -14.50
C TYR A 78 0.87 -1.77 -15.75
N THR A 79 0.22 -0.60 -15.76
CA THR A 79 -0.63 -0.18 -16.90
C THR A 79 0.24 0.07 -18.14
N GLY A 80 0.00 -0.73 -19.19
CA GLY A 80 0.78 -0.70 -20.44
C GLY A 80 2.02 -1.58 -20.45
N CYS A 81 2.25 -2.44 -19.44
CA CYS A 81 3.41 -3.33 -19.37
C CYS A 81 3.53 -4.29 -20.57
N CYS A 82 2.41 -4.82 -21.09
CA CYS A 82 2.43 -5.72 -22.24
C CYS A 82 2.76 -5.02 -23.56
N LEU A 83 2.59 -3.70 -23.63
CA LEU A 83 2.89 -2.89 -24.81
C LEU A 83 4.36 -2.44 -24.81
N ASN A 84 4.91 -2.14 -23.63
CA ASN A 84 6.28 -1.68 -23.47
C ASN A 84 6.89 -2.26 -22.19
N PRO A 85 7.46 -3.49 -22.22
CA PRO A 85 8.01 -4.15 -21.03
C PRO A 85 9.21 -3.40 -20.44
N MET A 86 9.85 -2.54 -21.23
CA MET A 86 10.95 -1.67 -20.82
C MET A 86 10.51 -0.54 -19.87
N LYS A 87 9.20 -0.30 -19.74
CA LYS A 87 8.61 0.67 -18.80
C LYS A 87 8.72 0.19 -17.34
N LEU A 88 8.70 -1.12 -17.09
CA LEU A 88 8.86 -1.70 -15.75
C LEU A 88 10.31 -1.60 -15.27
N CYS A 89 11.24 -2.08 -16.09
CA CYS A 89 12.66 -2.01 -15.80
C CYS A 89 13.40 -1.55 -17.08
N PRO A 90 13.90 -0.30 -17.15
CA PRO A 90 14.77 0.13 -18.23
C PRO A 90 16.04 -0.74 -18.26
N LYS A 91 16.54 -1.06 -19.47
CA LYS A 91 17.77 -1.85 -19.65
C LYS A 91 18.90 -1.31 -18.77
N GLY A 92 19.47 -2.20 -17.95
CA GLY A 92 20.69 -1.93 -17.18
C GLY A 92 20.51 -1.48 -15.73
N ASN A 93 19.29 -1.37 -15.19
CA ASN A 93 19.12 -0.88 -13.80
C ASN A 93 18.11 -1.69 -12.96
N VAL A 94 18.38 -2.98 -12.79
CA VAL A 94 17.62 -3.92 -11.92
C VAL A 94 17.45 -3.36 -10.51
N PHE A 95 18.47 -2.67 -9.99
CA PHE A 95 18.44 -2.06 -8.65
C PHE A 95 17.34 -1.02 -8.49
N ASN A 96 17.14 -0.15 -9.48
CA ASN A 96 16.07 0.84 -9.45
C ASN A 96 14.68 0.19 -9.53
N CYS A 97 14.55 -0.87 -10.33
CA CYS A 97 13.32 -1.64 -10.45
C CYS A 97 12.95 -2.30 -9.10
N LEU A 98 13.91 -2.97 -8.46
CA LEU A 98 13.74 -3.57 -7.14
C LEU A 98 13.41 -2.53 -6.07
N LYS A 99 14.13 -1.40 -6.06
CA LYS A 99 13.88 -0.29 -5.14
C LYS A 99 12.45 0.24 -5.25
N MET A 100 11.94 0.36 -6.47
CA MET A 100 10.59 0.82 -6.73
C MET A 100 9.53 -0.18 -6.22
N LEU A 101 9.70 -1.47 -6.53
CA LEU A 101 8.82 -2.53 -6.01
C LEU A 101 8.83 -2.59 -4.47
N LEU A 102 10.02 -2.50 -3.86
CA LEU A 102 10.16 -2.44 -2.40
C LEU A 102 9.47 -1.21 -1.79
N THR A 103 9.48 -0.07 -2.49
CA THR A 103 8.79 1.14 -2.03
C THR A 103 7.26 0.99 -2.09
N ILE A 104 6.75 0.33 -3.13
CA ILE A 104 5.31 0.05 -3.27
C ILE A 104 4.87 -0.95 -2.19
N PHE A 105 5.64 -2.03 -2.02
CA PHE A 105 5.36 -3.07 -1.04
C PHE A 105 5.43 -2.54 0.39
N SER A 106 6.50 -1.80 0.75
CA SER A 106 6.65 -1.23 2.09
C SER A 106 5.51 -0.27 2.46
N SER A 107 5.00 0.51 1.50
CA SER A 107 3.83 1.37 1.72
C SER A 107 2.53 0.58 1.95
N SER A 108 2.43 -0.62 1.38
CA SER A 108 1.24 -1.49 1.50
C SER A 108 1.28 -2.35 2.77
N CYS A 109 2.47 -2.59 3.34
CA CYS A 109 2.66 -3.41 4.55
C CYS A 109 2.28 -2.73 5.86
N VAL A 110 1.99 -1.43 5.88
CA VAL A 110 1.66 -0.69 7.11
C VAL A 110 0.46 -1.32 7.83
N VAL A 111 -0.64 -1.53 7.12
CA VAL A 111 -1.88 -2.06 7.71
C VAL A 111 -1.74 -3.54 8.13
N PRO A 112 -1.13 -4.44 7.32
CA PRO A 112 -0.81 -5.81 7.73
C PRO A 112 0.05 -5.90 9.00
N ILE A 113 1.08 -5.05 9.12
CA ILE A 113 1.94 -5.02 10.32
C ILE A 113 1.12 -4.56 11.53
N MET A 114 0.29 -3.52 11.36
CA MET A 114 -0.60 -3.06 12.44
C MET A 114 -1.54 -4.17 12.91
N TRP A 115 -2.15 -4.91 11.98
CA TRP A 115 -2.98 -6.08 12.31
C TRP A 115 -2.21 -7.11 13.14
N LEU A 116 -1.03 -7.50 12.67
CA LEU A 116 -0.19 -8.50 13.33
C LEU A 116 0.18 -8.08 14.76
N CYS A 117 0.55 -6.81 14.95
CA CYS A 117 0.84 -6.25 16.27
C CYS A 117 -0.37 -6.34 17.21
N VAL A 118 -1.56 -5.92 16.76
CA VAL A 118 -2.77 -5.95 17.59
C VAL A 118 -3.17 -7.38 17.93
N ALA A 119 -3.15 -8.29 16.96
CA ALA A 119 -3.46 -9.70 17.16
C ALA A 119 -2.50 -10.38 18.15
N LEU A 120 -1.19 -10.11 18.04
CA LEU A 120 -0.18 -10.64 18.95
C LEU A 120 -0.28 -10.05 20.37
N LEU A 121 -0.64 -8.77 20.51
CA LEU A 121 -0.85 -8.16 21.82
C LEU A 121 -2.08 -8.73 22.54
N ASN A 122 -3.14 -9.09 21.79
CA ASN A 122 -4.29 -9.77 22.37
C ASN A 122 -3.92 -11.20 22.82
N GLY A 123 -3.23 -11.95 21.95
CA GLY A 123 -2.58 -13.23 22.25
C GLY A 123 -3.39 -14.49 21.91
N THR A 124 -4.69 -14.38 21.70
CA THR A 124 -5.60 -15.54 21.54
C THR A 124 -5.27 -16.42 20.34
N PHE A 125 -4.93 -15.84 19.19
CA PHE A 125 -4.56 -16.59 17.99
C PHE A 125 -3.21 -17.30 18.14
N TYR A 126 -2.26 -16.64 18.80
CA TYR A 126 -0.93 -17.20 19.07
C TYR A 126 -1.01 -18.35 20.08
N GLU A 127 -1.77 -18.18 21.17
CA GLU A 127 -2.00 -19.21 22.19
C GLU A 127 -2.55 -20.50 21.56
N CYS A 128 -3.55 -20.40 20.68
CA CYS A 128 -4.06 -21.55 19.95
C CYS A 128 -3.01 -22.12 19.00
N GLY A 129 -2.33 -21.28 18.21
CA GLY A 129 -1.34 -21.73 17.23
C GLY A 129 -0.17 -22.50 17.85
N VAL A 130 0.45 -21.92 18.88
CA VAL A 130 1.63 -22.49 19.55
C VAL A 130 1.31 -23.80 20.29
N SER A 131 0.09 -23.94 20.80
CA SER A 131 -0.36 -25.16 21.48
C SER A 131 -0.45 -26.39 20.58
N GLY A 132 -0.53 -26.19 19.25
CA GLY A 132 -0.57 -27.25 18.24
C GLY A 132 0.78 -27.54 17.58
N LEU A 133 1.88 -26.92 18.05
CA LEU A 133 3.21 -27.23 17.55
C LEU A 133 3.70 -28.57 18.08
N ASP A 134 4.19 -29.45 17.19
CA ASP A 134 4.83 -30.72 17.55
C ASP A 134 6.37 -30.64 17.46
N ASP A 135 6.91 -29.42 17.45
CA ASP A 135 8.36 -29.23 17.47
C ASP A 135 8.92 -29.58 18.85
N LYS A 136 9.80 -30.58 18.90
CA LYS A 136 10.35 -31.11 20.15
C LYS A 136 11.07 -30.04 20.98
N PHE A 137 11.74 -29.06 20.35
CA PHE A 137 12.47 -28.01 21.06
C PHE A 137 11.49 -27.00 21.68
N VAL A 138 10.48 -26.58 20.91
CA VAL A 138 9.45 -25.64 21.38
C VAL A 138 8.62 -26.26 22.50
N VAL A 139 8.19 -27.51 22.34
CA VAL A 139 7.40 -28.24 23.36
C VAL A 139 8.21 -28.47 24.63
N ASP A 140 9.48 -28.85 24.53
CA ASP A 140 10.34 -29.06 25.70
C ASP A 140 10.57 -27.76 26.47
N MET A 141 10.65 -26.61 25.79
CA MET A 141 10.74 -25.29 26.42
C MET A 141 9.52 -25.00 27.32
N PHE A 142 8.30 -25.36 26.89
CA PHE A 142 7.07 -25.12 27.66
C PHE A 142 6.82 -26.19 28.74
N CYS A 143 7.16 -27.44 28.45
CA CYS A 143 6.92 -28.57 29.35
C CYS A 143 8.13 -28.91 30.24
N LYS A 144 9.16 -28.07 30.29
CA LYS A 144 10.34 -28.29 31.15
C LYS A 144 9.92 -28.38 32.62
N ASN A 145 10.30 -29.48 33.28
CA ASN A 145 9.93 -29.79 34.67
C ASN A 145 8.41 -29.88 34.92
N LYS A 146 7.60 -30.16 33.88
CA LYS A 146 6.16 -30.41 34.01
C LYS A 146 5.84 -31.90 33.99
N THR A 147 4.58 -32.24 34.23
CA THR A 147 4.08 -33.60 34.19
C THR A 147 4.33 -34.28 32.83
N LEU A 148 4.50 -35.61 32.83
CA LEU A 148 4.69 -36.43 31.61
C LEU A 148 3.57 -36.21 30.57
N ASN A 149 2.37 -35.84 31.02
CA ASN A 149 1.20 -35.59 30.17
C ASN A 149 1.15 -34.17 29.59
N CYS A 150 2.11 -33.29 29.92
CA CYS A 150 2.14 -31.90 29.44
C CYS A 150 2.13 -31.82 27.91
N ARG A 151 2.91 -32.68 27.24
CA ARG A 151 2.99 -32.72 25.79
C ARG A 151 1.66 -33.07 25.12
N ASP A 152 0.99 -34.10 25.63
CA ASP A 152 -0.24 -34.62 25.03
C ASP A 152 -1.46 -33.71 25.30
N GLU A 153 -1.43 -32.97 26.41
CA GLU A 153 -2.53 -32.09 26.82
C GLU A 153 -2.31 -30.62 26.42
N LEU A 154 -1.14 -30.25 25.87
CA LEU A 154 -0.78 -28.88 25.50
C LEU A 154 -1.82 -28.22 24.58
N ALA A 155 -2.29 -28.96 23.58
CA ALA A 155 -3.29 -28.52 22.61
C ALA A 155 -4.67 -28.21 23.24
N ARG A 156 -4.95 -28.72 24.45
CA ARG A 156 -6.21 -28.50 25.17
C ARG A 156 -6.14 -27.37 26.19
N VAL A 157 -4.94 -26.86 26.49
CA VAL A 157 -4.71 -25.79 27.45
C VAL A 157 -5.45 -24.50 27.07
N PRO A 158 -5.42 -23.99 25.81
CA PRO A 158 -6.14 -22.77 25.44
C PRO A 158 -7.67 -22.88 25.59
N CYS A 159 -8.19 -24.11 25.64
CA CYS A 159 -9.62 -24.37 25.73
C CYS A 159 -10.13 -24.62 27.15
N GLY A 160 -9.23 -24.67 28.15
CA GLY A 160 -9.60 -25.06 29.52
C GLY A 160 -10.09 -26.51 29.65
N LYS A 161 -9.78 -27.38 28.67
CA LYS A 161 -10.18 -28.80 28.65
C LYS A 161 -9.01 -29.75 28.90
N SER A 162 -7.86 -29.25 29.34
CA SER A 162 -6.70 -30.06 29.65
C SER A 162 -6.91 -30.87 30.93
N LYS A 163 -6.30 -32.05 31.00
CA LYS A 163 -6.26 -32.88 32.22
C LYS A 163 -5.14 -32.47 33.19
N LEU A 164 -4.45 -31.37 32.92
CA LEU A 164 -3.38 -30.86 33.77
C LEU A 164 -3.97 -30.22 35.05
N PRO A 165 -3.19 -30.16 36.14
CA PRO A 165 -3.54 -29.33 37.29
C PRO A 165 -3.90 -27.91 36.84
N SER A 166 -4.91 -27.32 37.46
CA SER A 166 -5.39 -25.98 37.09
C SER A 166 -4.27 -24.95 37.14
N ASP A 167 -3.38 -25.04 38.14
CA ASP A 167 -2.22 -24.18 38.30
C ASP A 167 -1.24 -24.30 37.11
N GLU A 168 -0.86 -25.54 36.72
CA GLU A 168 0.00 -25.77 35.56
C GLU A 168 -0.62 -25.25 34.25
N SER A 169 -1.93 -25.46 34.06
CA SER A 169 -2.63 -24.99 32.86
C SER A 169 -2.66 -23.46 32.76
N LEU A 170 -2.85 -22.78 33.90
CA LEU A 170 -2.87 -21.32 33.98
C LEU A 170 -1.47 -20.73 33.76
N GLU A 171 -0.43 -21.37 34.30
CA GLU A 171 0.96 -20.98 34.05
C GLU A 171 1.32 -21.09 32.56
N LEU A 172 0.95 -22.19 31.90
CA LEU A 172 1.17 -22.39 30.47
C LEU A 172 0.45 -21.32 29.63
N GLN A 173 -0.82 -21.04 29.93
CA GLN A 173 -1.57 -19.96 29.26
C GLN A 173 -0.88 -18.60 29.43
N ARG A 174 -0.42 -18.27 30.65
CA ARG A 174 0.32 -17.03 30.91
C ARG A 174 1.62 -16.97 30.12
N MET A 175 2.34 -18.08 30.01
CA MET A 175 3.58 -18.17 29.25
C MET A 175 3.35 -17.95 27.75
N PHE A 176 2.35 -18.59 27.15
CA PHE A 176 1.96 -18.37 25.75
C PHE A 176 1.60 -16.91 25.50
N ARG A 177 0.79 -16.32 26.38
CA ARG A 177 0.37 -14.93 26.26
C ARG A 177 1.54 -13.95 26.37
N ALA A 178 2.44 -14.18 27.34
CA ALA A 178 3.63 -13.37 27.52
C ALA A 178 4.53 -13.43 26.27
N GLN A 179 4.77 -14.62 25.72
CA GLN A 179 5.55 -14.75 24.48
C GLN A 179 4.88 -14.03 23.30
N SER A 180 3.56 -14.14 23.15
CA SER A 180 2.82 -13.41 22.12
C SER A 180 2.99 -11.90 22.25
N GLN A 181 2.86 -11.37 23.47
CA GLN A 181 3.01 -9.94 23.75
C GLN A 181 4.44 -9.45 23.54
N MET A 182 5.44 -10.24 23.93
CA MET A 182 6.86 -9.95 23.65
C MET A 182 7.10 -9.87 22.14
N LEU A 183 6.62 -10.84 21.36
CA LEU A 183 6.72 -10.83 19.90
C LEU A 183 6.01 -9.60 19.30
N GLY A 184 4.81 -9.28 19.79
CA GLY A 184 4.07 -8.09 19.37
C GLY A 184 4.88 -6.80 19.59
N TRP A 185 5.43 -6.60 20.79
CA TRP A 185 6.29 -5.44 21.07
C TRP A 185 7.58 -5.42 20.27
N CYS A 186 8.21 -6.57 20.06
CA CYS A 186 9.39 -6.68 19.19
C CYS A 186 9.09 -6.20 17.77
N ILE A 187 7.96 -6.64 17.19
CA ILE A 187 7.56 -6.21 15.84
C ILE A 187 7.27 -4.70 15.81
N ILE A 188 6.62 -4.14 16.82
CA ILE A 188 6.37 -2.69 16.92
C ILE A 188 7.70 -1.91 16.91
N ILE A 189 8.64 -2.29 17.79
CA ILE A 189 9.93 -1.60 17.94
C ILE A 189 10.73 -1.72 16.64
N ILE A 190 10.86 -2.93 16.09
CA ILE A 190 11.60 -3.18 14.85
C ILE A 190 10.99 -2.37 13.70
N SER A 191 9.66 -2.38 13.54
CA SER A 191 8.98 -1.66 12.47
C SER A 191 9.15 -0.14 12.60
N ALA A 192 9.08 0.41 13.82
CA ALA A 192 9.30 1.83 14.08
C ALA A 192 10.74 2.25 13.76
N VAL A 193 11.73 1.46 14.19
CA VAL A 193 13.16 1.71 13.92
C VAL A 193 13.45 1.61 12.43
N ILE A 194 12.98 0.57 11.74
CA ILE A 194 13.14 0.41 10.29
C ILE A 194 12.47 1.57 9.54
N GLY A 195 11.27 1.98 9.94
CA GLY A 195 10.56 3.11 9.34
C GLY A 195 11.31 4.43 9.49
N LEU A 196 11.86 4.69 10.68
CA LEU A 196 12.68 5.88 10.94
C LEU A 196 13.97 5.86 10.13
N LEU A 197 14.73 4.75 10.18
CA LEU A 197 15.98 4.60 9.44
C LEU A 197 15.75 4.70 7.93
N GLY A 198 14.70 4.07 7.40
CA GLY A 198 14.33 4.15 6.00
C GLY A 198 13.97 5.57 5.56
N THR A 199 13.24 6.31 6.40
CA THR A 199 12.90 7.71 6.15
C THR A 199 14.13 8.61 6.19
N CYS A 200 14.97 8.47 7.21
CA CYS A 200 16.24 9.20 7.32
C CYS A 200 17.15 8.91 6.12
N TYR A 201 17.32 7.65 5.75
CA TYR A 201 18.12 7.25 4.59
C TYR A 201 17.60 7.84 3.28
N THR A 202 16.27 7.80 3.08
CA THR A 202 15.63 8.36 1.88
C THR A 202 15.82 9.88 1.81
N ASN A 203 15.67 10.58 2.92
CA ASN A 203 15.89 12.02 2.99
C ASN A 203 17.38 12.39 2.81
N CYS A 204 18.31 11.64 3.42
CA CYS A 204 19.75 11.85 3.27
C CYS A 204 20.24 11.61 1.83
N ARG A 205 19.65 10.64 1.11
CA ARG A 205 19.97 10.37 -0.31
C ARG A 205 19.17 11.24 -1.28
N SER A 206 18.33 12.15 -0.78
CA SER A 206 17.58 13.08 -1.63
C SER A 206 18.54 13.96 -2.43
N GLN A 207 18.26 14.14 -3.72
CA GLN A 207 19.02 15.04 -4.58
C GLN A 207 18.64 16.52 -4.38
N VAL A 208 17.54 16.77 -3.65
CA VAL A 208 16.97 18.10 -3.41
C VAL A 208 16.92 18.42 -1.92
N SER A 209 16.96 19.72 -1.60
CA SER A 209 16.83 20.22 -0.22
C SER A 209 15.42 20.01 0.34
N TYR A 210 15.28 20.10 1.67
CA TYR A 210 13.99 19.89 2.34
C TYR A 210 12.88 20.85 1.87
N LEU A 211 13.19 22.14 1.70
CA LEU A 211 12.23 23.13 1.23
C LEU A 211 11.79 22.86 -0.22
N GLN A 212 12.74 22.51 -1.09
CA GLN A 212 12.44 22.14 -2.47
C GLN A 212 11.62 20.86 -2.55
N LEU A 213 11.90 19.86 -1.71
CA LEU A 213 11.11 18.63 -1.61
C LEU A 213 9.68 18.91 -1.12
N THR A 214 9.52 19.85 -0.19
CA THR A 214 8.21 20.26 0.32
C THR A 214 7.40 21.00 -0.74
N PHE A 215 8.04 21.91 -1.49
CA PHE A 215 7.42 22.55 -2.65
C PHE A 215 7.01 21.53 -3.71
N TRP A 216 7.90 20.60 -4.04
CA TRP A 216 7.65 19.55 -5.02
C TRP A 216 6.41 18.71 -4.68
N LYS A 217 6.27 18.28 -3.41
CA LYS A 217 5.07 17.55 -2.95
C LYS A 217 3.78 18.36 -3.17
N ARG A 218 3.80 19.66 -2.84
CA ARG A 218 2.65 20.56 -3.02
C ARG A 218 2.33 20.80 -4.50
N TYR A 219 3.35 20.94 -5.33
CA TYR A 219 3.19 21.07 -6.78
C TYR A 219 2.46 19.85 -7.36
N ILE A 220 2.92 18.63 -7.05
CA ILE A 220 2.26 17.40 -7.53
C ILE A 220 0.81 17.31 -7.05
N GLU A 221 0.52 17.65 -5.79
CA GLU A 221 -0.84 17.64 -5.27
C GLU A 221 -1.75 18.58 -6.07
N LYS A 222 -1.31 19.82 -6.29
CA LYS A 222 -2.06 20.81 -7.06
C LYS A 222 -2.15 20.48 -8.55
N GLU A 223 -1.11 19.91 -9.13
CA GLU A 223 -1.11 19.46 -10.51
C GLU A 223 -2.18 18.37 -10.72
N ASN A 224 -2.28 17.38 -9.83
CA ASN A 224 -3.30 16.33 -9.96
C ASN A 224 -4.73 16.90 -9.78
N GLU A 225 -4.96 17.77 -8.79
CA GLU A 225 -6.27 18.41 -8.59
C GLU A 225 -6.73 19.20 -9.83
N GLN A 226 -5.81 19.95 -10.44
CA GLN A 226 -6.11 20.70 -11.66
C GLN A 226 -6.27 19.76 -12.86
N PHE A 227 -5.43 18.74 -12.97
CA PHE A 227 -5.52 17.75 -14.04
C PHE A 227 -6.90 17.08 -14.05
N ASP A 228 -7.42 16.64 -12.91
CA ASP A 228 -8.74 16.01 -12.80
C ASP A 228 -9.86 16.97 -13.22
N THR A 229 -9.76 18.25 -12.79
CA THR A 229 -10.72 19.29 -13.15
C THR A 229 -10.74 19.54 -14.67
N PHE A 230 -9.56 19.69 -15.29
CA PHE A 230 -9.44 19.88 -16.73
C PHE A 230 -9.86 18.63 -17.52
N ALA A 231 -9.50 17.44 -17.06
CA ALA A 231 -9.87 16.17 -17.70
C ALA A 231 -11.40 16.00 -17.73
N MET A 232 -12.08 16.34 -16.63
CA MET A 232 -13.54 16.28 -16.55
C MET A 232 -14.23 17.28 -17.49
N ASP A 233 -13.75 18.52 -17.57
CA ASP A 233 -14.26 19.53 -18.49
C ASP A 233 -14.09 19.10 -19.96
N TYR A 234 -12.91 18.62 -20.34
CA TYR A 234 -12.64 18.14 -21.71
C TYR A 234 -13.44 16.88 -22.05
N ALA A 235 -13.63 15.95 -21.10
CA ALA A 235 -14.48 14.78 -21.30
C ALA A 235 -15.94 15.19 -21.54
N THR A 236 -16.44 16.18 -20.79
CA THR A 236 -17.80 16.71 -20.93
C THR A 236 -18.00 17.36 -22.31
N LYS A 237 -17.06 18.19 -22.74
CA LYS A 237 -17.09 18.83 -24.07
C LYS A 237 -17.05 17.81 -25.21
N LEU A 238 -16.21 16.79 -25.10
CA LEU A 238 -16.11 15.74 -26.10
C LEU A 238 -17.40 14.90 -26.18
N ALA A 239 -18.00 14.58 -25.04
CA ALA A 239 -19.27 13.87 -24.97
C ALA A 239 -20.41 14.69 -25.60
N ASP A 240 -20.54 15.98 -25.24
CA ASP A 240 -21.56 16.88 -25.78
C ASP A 240 -21.44 17.04 -27.30
N ARG A 241 -20.23 17.26 -27.82
CA ARG A 241 -19.95 17.32 -29.26
C ARG A 241 -20.43 16.05 -29.98
N ASN A 242 -20.10 14.88 -29.44
CA ASN A 242 -20.44 13.59 -30.06
C ASN A 242 -21.96 13.35 -30.02
N LEU A 243 -22.62 13.66 -28.92
CA LEU A 243 -24.08 13.50 -28.79
C LEU A 243 -24.82 14.43 -29.75
N LYS A 244 -24.40 15.69 -29.87
CA LYS A 244 -24.98 16.64 -30.84
C LYS A 244 -24.82 16.16 -32.28
N SER A 245 -23.60 15.78 -32.66
CA SER A 245 -23.32 15.23 -33.99
C SER A 245 -24.16 13.98 -34.30
N PHE A 246 -24.34 13.08 -33.33
CA PHE A 246 -25.17 11.88 -33.47
C PHE A 246 -26.67 12.20 -33.63
N PHE A 247 -27.26 12.98 -32.73
CA PHE A 247 -28.70 13.28 -32.76
C PHE A 247 -29.10 14.24 -33.88
N GLU A 248 -28.20 15.13 -34.31
CA GLU A 248 -28.44 16.04 -35.44
C GLU A 248 -28.01 15.45 -36.79
N ASN A 249 -27.42 14.24 -36.81
CA ASN A 249 -26.88 13.56 -37.98
C ASN A 249 -25.92 14.45 -38.80
N ARG A 250 -24.93 15.05 -38.12
CA ARG A 250 -23.93 15.97 -38.69
C ARG A 250 -22.53 15.42 -38.50
N GLU A 251 -21.59 15.77 -39.38
CA GLU A 251 -20.18 15.45 -39.18
C GLU A 251 -19.61 16.17 -37.93
N PRO A 252 -18.80 15.49 -37.10
CA PRO A 252 -18.28 16.07 -35.87
C PRO A 252 -17.17 17.08 -36.13
N GLU A 253 -17.20 18.19 -35.40
CA GLU A 253 -16.14 19.20 -35.44
C GLU A 253 -14.79 18.65 -34.96
N LYS A 254 -13.68 19.16 -35.52
CA LYS A 254 -12.33 18.77 -35.12
C LYS A 254 -12.08 19.13 -33.64
N PHE A 255 -11.64 18.16 -32.85
CA PHE A 255 -11.32 18.34 -31.45
C PHE A 255 -9.84 17.99 -31.23
N PRO A 256 -8.95 18.97 -31.00
CA PRO A 256 -7.53 18.70 -30.81
C PRO A 256 -7.35 17.91 -29.51
N PHE A 257 -6.68 16.77 -29.61
CA PHE A 257 -6.43 15.89 -28.47
C PHE A 257 -4.96 15.45 -28.45
N PRO A 258 -4.34 15.28 -27.27
CA PRO A 258 -2.99 14.73 -27.20
C PRO A 258 -2.95 13.34 -27.83
N ASN A 259 -1.88 13.06 -28.59
CA ASN A 259 -1.68 11.77 -29.21
C ASN A 259 -1.33 10.69 -28.16
N HIS A 260 -1.41 9.41 -28.56
CA HIS A 260 -1.12 8.28 -27.66
C HIS A 260 0.29 8.35 -27.03
N LYS A 261 1.29 8.80 -27.80
CA LYS A 261 2.68 8.92 -27.32
C LYS A 261 2.80 9.93 -26.18
N ALA A 262 2.07 11.06 -26.26
CA ALA A 262 2.00 12.06 -25.20
C ALA A 262 1.43 11.45 -23.90
N TRP A 263 0.33 10.69 -24.01
CA TRP A 263 -0.30 10.00 -22.88
C TRP A 263 0.62 8.96 -22.22
N GLU A 264 1.37 8.21 -23.02
CA GLU A 264 2.33 7.22 -22.52
C GLU A 264 3.49 7.89 -21.75
N GLU A 265 4.03 8.99 -22.27
CA GLU A 265 5.18 9.70 -21.69
C GLU A 265 4.84 10.37 -20.35
N ILE A 266 3.68 11.04 -20.24
CA ILE A 266 3.24 11.66 -18.98
C ILE A 266 2.87 10.61 -17.92
N SER A 267 2.51 9.39 -18.34
CA SER A 267 2.17 8.28 -17.45
C SER A 267 3.39 7.50 -16.93
N SER A 268 4.60 7.87 -17.36
CA SER A 268 5.85 7.26 -16.90
C SER A 268 6.12 7.55 -15.40
N LEU A 269 6.89 6.69 -14.75
CA LEU A 269 7.29 6.94 -13.36
C LEU A 269 8.36 8.02 -13.32
N TYR A 270 8.04 9.12 -12.64
CA TYR A 270 8.93 10.26 -12.54
C TYR A 270 10.15 9.94 -11.64
N THR A 271 11.35 10.28 -12.14
CA THR A 271 12.60 10.28 -11.38
C THR A 271 13.26 11.64 -11.50
N PHE A 272 13.55 12.28 -10.36
CA PHE A 272 14.23 13.57 -10.34
C PHE A 272 15.68 13.44 -10.83
N SER A 273 16.11 14.39 -11.66
CA SER A 273 17.50 14.56 -12.09
C SER A 273 17.94 16.01 -11.88
N LYS A 274 19.13 16.24 -11.31
CA LYS A 274 19.68 17.59 -11.13
C LYS A 274 19.90 18.35 -12.46
N SER A 275 20.06 17.62 -13.56
CA SER A 275 20.23 18.21 -14.89
C SER A 275 18.94 18.81 -15.47
N GLU A 276 17.78 18.39 -14.97
CA GLU A 276 16.46 18.76 -15.48
C GLU A 276 15.55 19.14 -14.30
N GLN A 277 15.35 20.44 -14.06
CA GLN A 277 14.60 20.96 -12.90
C GLN A 277 13.07 20.87 -13.08
N TYR A 278 12.57 19.75 -13.60
CA TYR A 278 11.13 19.49 -13.69
C TYR A 278 10.63 18.82 -12.40
N TYR A 279 9.37 19.00 -12.02
CA TYR A 279 8.77 18.40 -10.83
C TYR A 279 7.77 17.27 -11.17
N SER A 280 7.37 17.15 -12.43
CA SER A 280 6.51 16.09 -12.91
C SER A 280 6.89 15.66 -14.33
N THR A 281 6.38 14.51 -14.75
CA THR A 281 6.48 14.04 -16.14
C THR A 281 5.70 14.92 -17.10
N LEU A 282 4.57 15.48 -16.65
CA LEU A 282 3.76 16.41 -17.43
C LEU A 282 4.51 17.73 -17.65
N GLN A 283 5.10 18.32 -16.61
CA GLN A 283 5.94 19.51 -16.74
C GLN A 283 7.10 19.25 -17.69
N ARG A 284 7.82 18.12 -17.50
CA ARG A 284 8.92 17.72 -18.39
C ARG A 284 8.46 17.59 -19.84
N TYR A 285 7.27 17.05 -20.09
CA TYR A 285 6.71 16.93 -21.44
C TYR A 285 6.39 18.29 -22.06
N VAL A 286 5.87 19.23 -21.27
CA VAL A 286 5.48 20.57 -21.75
C VAL A 286 6.68 21.48 -22.01
N GLU A 287 7.70 21.43 -21.16
CA GLU A 287 8.85 22.34 -21.18
C GLU A 287 10.02 21.87 -22.08
N ARG A 288 9.98 20.64 -22.59
CA ARG A 288 11.02 20.11 -23.49
C ARG A 288 10.92 20.71 -24.90
N ASP A 289 12.07 21.12 -25.46
CA ASP A 289 12.19 21.57 -26.84
C ASP A 289 11.98 20.43 -27.85
N GLY A 290 11.28 20.70 -28.96
CA GLY A 290 11.04 19.73 -30.04
C GLY A 290 9.77 18.89 -29.92
N ARG A 291 8.68 19.44 -29.35
CA ARG A 291 7.37 18.79 -29.33
C ARG A 291 6.87 18.53 -30.76
N ASP A 292 6.42 17.29 -31.03
CA ASP A 292 5.60 16.96 -32.20
C ASP A 292 4.25 17.68 -32.10
N TYR A 293 4.21 18.97 -32.41
CA TYR A 293 2.97 19.61 -32.82
C TYR A 293 2.68 19.04 -34.21
N SER A 294 1.86 18.00 -34.30
CA SER A 294 1.32 17.58 -35.59
C SER A 294 -0.11 18.11 -35.74
N PRO A 295 -0.30 19.37 -36.14
CA PRO A 295 -1.41 19.69 -37.00
C PRO A 295 -0.95 19.23 -38.39
N GLU A 296 -1.63 18.27 -39.01
CA GLU A 296 -1.44 18.00 -40.43
C GLU A 296 -1.63 19.30 -41.23
N ARG A 297 -0.53 20.00 -41.54
CA ARG A 297 -0.43 20.86 -42.70
C ARG A 297 0.42 20.09 -43.70
N ARG A 298 -0.25 19.32 -44.56
CA ARG A 298 0.35 19.00 -45.87
C ARG A 298 0.43 20.34 -46.62
N PRO A 299 1.61 20.81 -47.04
CA PRO A 299 1.66 21.87 -48.02
C PRO A 299 1.14 21.27 -49.33
N VAL A 300 -0.02 21.75 -49.78
CA VAL A 300 -0.45 21.54 -51.17
C VAL A 300 0.55 22.33 -52.01
N MET A 301 1.48 21.63 -52.67
CA MET A 301 2.15 22.18 -53.84
C MET A 301 1.05 22.45 -54.86
N MET A 302 0.70 23.73 -55.06
CA MET A 302 0.08 24.13 -56.31
C MET A 302 1.19 24.21 -57.33
N ASP A 303 1.17 23.28 -58.28
CA ASP A 303 1.75 23.49 -59.59
C ASP A 303 1.26 24.83 -60.14
N MET A 304 2.19 25.71 -60.47
CA MET A 304 1.92 26.85 -61.32
C MET A 304 2.58 26.54 -62.67
N GLU A 305 1.83 25.85 -63.53
CA GLU A 305 2.06 25.86 -64.96
C GLU A 305 1.66 27.25 -65.52
N HIS A 306 2.61 27.84 -66.25
CA HIS A 306 2.47 28.75 -67.39
C HIS A 306 1.29 29.74 -67.47
N VAL A 307 1.60 31.05 -67.46
CA VAL A 307 1.50 31.97 -68.62
C VAL A 307 2.59 33.04 -68.51
#